data_AF-A0A1B8P6X9-F1
#
_entry.id   AF-A0A1B8P6X9-F1
#
_cell.length_a   1.000
_cell.length_b   1.000
_cell.length_c   1.000
_cell.angle_alpha   90.00
_cell.angle_beta   90.00
_cell.angle_gamma   90.00
#
_symmetry.space_group_name_H-M   'P 1'
#
loop_
_entity.id
_entity.type
_entity.pdbx_description
1 polymer ?
#
loop_
_entity_poly.entity_id
_entity_poly.type
_entity_poly.pdbx_seq_one_letter_code
_entity_poly.pdbx_strand_id
1 'polypeptide(L)'
;MTRAAEGYQTIDEETGSRFLVLSDGERYSVEPGRAVAEHLSFGTYAVRLSRAAAERDDLDDPEYATTPALFADGSAPAMAQLQWRLGLPPMVFILTLLAMPLSRVNPRQGRFAKLLPAIFLYVAYLSLLLAALDAIARGAWPTTLGMWPIHAAFLVIGLLMTLRAQRKGMSG
;
A
#
# COMPACT_ATOMS: atom_id res chain seq x y z
N MET A 1 -32.90 -9.69 14.95
CA MET A 1 -33.06 -8.24 15.07
C MET A 1 -32.69 -7.81 16.49
N THR A 2 -31.82 -6.80 16.65
CA THR A 2 -31.44 -6.25 17.97
C THR A 2 -31.88 -4.80 18.03
N ARG A 3 -32.49 -4.37 19.14
CA ARG A 3 -32.89 -2.99 19.43
C ARG A 3 -32.45 -2.63 20.85
N ALA A 4 -32.11 -1.37 21.09
CA ALA A 4 -31.70 -0.87 22.40
C ALA A 4 -32.09 0.61 22.52
N ALA A 5 -32.24 1.10 23.75
CA ALA A 5 -32.52 2.50 24.03
C ALA A 5 -31.30 3.39 23.75
N GLU A 6 -30.12 2.93 24.18
CA GLU A 6 -28.86 3.64 24.01
C GLU A 6 -27.76 2.69 23.54
N GLY A 7 -26.76 3.25 22.85
CA GLY A 7 -25.58 2.52 22.43
C GLY A 7 -24.37 3.41 22.28
N TYR A 8 -23.22 2.96 22.79
CA TYR A 8 -21.95 3.65 22.63
C TYR A 8 -20.85 2.66 22.23
N GLN A 9 -19.82 3.16 21.56
CA GLN A 9 -18.63 2.38 21.24
C GLN A 9 -17.55 2.62 22.28
N THR A 10 -16.87 1.56 22.68
CA THR A 10 -15.70 1.62 23.57
C THR A 10 -14.60 0.73 23.03
N ILE A 11 -13.36 1.04 23.37
CA ILE A 11 -12.18 0.25 23.03
C ILE A 11 -11.63 -0.27 24.35
N ASP A 12 -11.45 -1.58 24.41
CA ASP A 12 -10.78 -2.23 25.54
C ASP A 12 -9.29 -1.86 25.49
N GLU A 13 -8.80 -1.19 26.53
CA GLU A 13 -7.44 -0.63 26.58
C GLU A 13 -6.34 -1.70 26.60
N GLU A 14 -6.64 -2.91 27.10
CA GLU A 14 -5.67 -4.00 27.17
C GLU A 14 -5.58 -4.79 25.85
N THR A 15 -6.72 -4.97 25.18
CA THR A 15 -6.83 -5.84 24.01
C THR A 15 -6.99 -5.09 22.68
N GLY A 16 -7.17 -3.77 22.72
CA GLY A 16 -7.46 -2.93 21.55
C GLY A 16 -8.76 -3.29 20.83
N SER A 17 -9.62 -4.10 21.46
CA SER A 17 -10.83 -4.62 20.83
C SER A 17 -11.95 -3.59 20.95
N ARG A 18 -12.60 -3.26 19.82
CA ARG A 18 -13.74 -2.35 19.80
C ARG A 18 -15.04 -3.10 20.12
N PHE A 19 -15.81 -2.55 21.04
CA PHE A 19 -17.10 -3.07 21.44
C PHE A 19 -18.18 -2.03 21.17
N LEU A 20 -19.33 -2.49 20.69
CA LEU A 20 -20.58 -1.74 20.75
C LEU A 20 -21.32 -2.19 22.00
N VAL A 21 -21.44 -1.30 22.97
CA VAL A 21 -22.20 -1.52 24.21
C VAL A 21 -23.59 -0.96 24.01
N LEU A 22 -24.59 -1.81 24.22
CA LEU A 22 -26.01 -1.48 24.10
C LEU A 22 -26.66 -1.56 25.49
N SER A 23 -27.47 -0.57 25.84
CA SER A 23 -28.17 -0.49 27.13
C SER A 23 -29.68 -0.60 26.94
N ASP A 24 -30.33 -1.32 27.85
CA ASP A 24 -31.78 -1.52 27.93
C ASP A 24 -32.39 -1.90 26.58
N GLY A 25 -32.11 -3.13 26.16
CA GLY A 25 -32.45 -3.60 24.83
C GLY A 25 -33.00 -5.02 24.76
N GLU A 26 -33.42 -5.38 23.55
CA GLU A 26 -34.00 -6.66 23.22
C GLU A 26 -33.39 -7.22 21.94
N ARG A 27 -33.13 -8.53 21.93
CA ARG A 27 -32.66 -9.28 20.79
C ARG A 27 -33.66 -10.38 20.45
N TYR A 28 -34.10 -10.35 19.20
CA TYR A 28 -34.92 -11.39 18.58
C TYR A 28 -34.03 -12.20 17.63
N SER A 29 -33.81 -13.48 17.91
CA SER A 29 -33.10 -14.39 17.02
C SER A 29 -34.07 -15.41 16.43
N VAL A 30 -34.02 -15.60 15.11
CA VAL A 30 -34.82 -16.62 14.42
C VAL A 30 -33.85 -17.49 13.64
N GLU A 31 -33.86 -18.79 13.94
CA GLU A 31 -33.06 -19.75 13.19
C GLU A 31 -33.83 -20.17 11.93
N PRO A 32 -33.27 -19.94 10.72
CA PRO A 32 -33.94 -20.30 9.47
C PRO A 32 -34.33 -21.79 9.47
N GLY A 33 -35.62 -22.08 9.28
CA GLY A 33 -36.15 -23.44 9.26
C GLY A 33 -36.73 -23.94 10.60
N ARG A 34 -36.66 -23.17 11.68
CA ARG A 34 -37.40 -23.45 12.93
C ARG A 34 -38.43 -22.36 13.21
N ALA A 35 -39.65 -22.76 13.59
CA ALA A 35 -40.74 -21.84 13.97
C ALA A 35 -40.62 -21.33 15.42
N VAL A 36 -39.40 -21.26 15.95
CA VAL A 36 -39.12 -20.80 17.32
C VAL A 36 -38.30 -19.53 17.22
N ALA A 37 -38.82 -18.45 17.80
CA ALA A 37 -38.10 -17.20 17.96
C ALA A 37 -37.53 -17.14 19.38
N GLU A 38 -36.23 -16.87 19.50
CA GLU A 38 -35.60 -16.59 20.78
C GLU A 38 -35.68 -15.10 21.07
N HIS A 39 -36.26 -14.75 22.22
CA HIS A 39 -36.34 -13.39 22.72
C HIS A 39 -35.45 -13.25 23.96
N LEU A 40 -34.50 -12.33 23.89
CA LEU A 40 -33.59 -12.00 24.98
C LEU A 40 -33.73 -10.52 25.32
N SER A 41 -34.14 -10.21 26.55
CA SER A 41 -34.02 -8.88 27.14
C SER A 41 -32.70 -8.75 27.90
N PHE A 42 -32.04 -7.62 27.77
CA PHE A 42 -30.75 -7.35 28.42
C PHE A 42 -30.69 -5.92 28.95
N GLY A 43 -30.10 -5.75 30.14
CA GLY A 43 -29.78 -4.43 30.68
C GLY A 43 -28.52 -3.84 30.03
N THR A 44 -27.49 -4.67 29.82
CA THR A 44 -26.28 -4.28 29.08
C THR A 44 -25.81 -5.42 28.20
N TYR A 45 -25.51 -5.13 26.94
CA TYR A 45 -25.07 -6.11 25.95
C TYR A 45 -23.91 -5.55 25.14
N ALA A 46 -22.72 -6.13 25.34
CA ALA A 46 -21.52 -5.76 24.62
C ALA A 46 -21.30 -6.71 23.44
N VAL A 47 -21.39 -6.19 22.22
CA VAL A 47 -21.02 -6.92 21.00
C VAL A 47 -19.61 -6.52 20.62
N ARG A 48 -18.71 -7.49 20.54
CA ARG A 48 -17.39 -7.28 19.94
C ARG A 48 -17.61 -6.97 18.46
N LEU A 49 -17.30 -5.76 18.04
CA LEU A 49 -17.22 -5.45 16.62
C LEU A 49 -16.00 -6.19 16.12
N SER A 50 -16.17 -7.08 15.12
CA SER A 50 -15.02 -7.73 14.49
C SER A 50 -14.08 -6.61 14.07
N ARG A 51 -12.81 -6.69 14.50
CA ARG A 51 -11.75 -5.78 14.05
C ARG A 51 -11.89 -5.71 12.54
N ALA A 52 -12.43 -4.60 12.02
CA ALA A 52 -12.32 -4.37 10.60
C ALA A 52 -10.82 -4.42 10.37
N ALA A 53 -10.36 -5.37 9.56
CA ALA A 53 -8.93 -5.53 9.26
C ALA A 53 -8.30 -4.26 8.65
N ALA A 54 -9.08 -3.19 8.51
CA ALA A 54 -8.74 -1.87 8.01
C ALA A 54 -8.27 -0.85 9.07
N GLU A 55 -8.47 -1.10 10.37
CA GLU A 55 -7.91 -0.24 11.43
C GLU A 55 -6.86 -1.06 12.20
N ARG A 56 -5.71 -1.28 11.56
CA ARG A 56 -4.46 -1.26 12.32
C ARG A 56 -4.39 0.15 12.88
N ASP A 57 -4.07 0.28 14.15
CA ASP A 57 -3.91 1.58 14.80
C ASP A 57 -3.04 2.44 13.87
N ASP A 58 -3.56 3.56 13.35
CA ASP A 58 -2.84 4.40 12.37
C ASP A 58 -1.47 4.83 12.93
N LEU A 59 -1.26 4.73 14.24
CA LEU A 59 -0.02 5.06 14.94
C LEU A 59 1.07 3.97 14.82
N ASP A 60 0.69 2.71 14.59
CA ASP A 60 1.62 1.58 14.45
C ASP A 60 1.92 1.22 12.98
N ASP A 61 1.42 1.99 12.01
CA ASP A 61 1.77 1.75 10.61
C ASP A 61 3.27 2.05 10.38
N PRO A 62 4.03 1.08 9.83
CA PRO A 62 5.43 1.30 9.43
C PRO A 62 5.65 2.52 8.53
N GLU A 63 4.63 2.99 7.80
CA GLU A 63 4.68 4.22 7.02
C GLU A 63 5.02 5.45 7.88
N TYR A 64 4.45 5.55 9.08
CA TYR A 64 4.63 6.68 10.00
C TYR A 64 5.83 6.51 10.95
N ALA A 65 6.43 5.32 10.99
CA ALA A 65 7.58 5.05 11.82
C ALA A 65 8.82 5.88 11.39
N THR A 66 9.62 6.29 12.38
CA THR A 66 10.90 6.95 12.11
C THR A 66 11.88 5.96 11.48
N THR A 67 12.82 6.45 10.66
CA THR A 67 13.80 5.57 10.00
C THR A 67 14.61 4.72 11.00
N PRO A 68 15.06 5.23 12.16
CA PRO A 68 15.70 4.40 13.18
C PRO A 68 14.79 3.30 13.75
N ALA A 69 13.50 3.59 13.97
CA ALA A 69 12.54 2.60 14.45
C ALA A 69 12.34 1.47 13.42
N LEU A 70 12.29 1.80 12.13
CA LEU A 70 12.22 0.81 11.05
C LEU A 70 13.43 -0.12 11.01
N PHE A 71 14.63 0.42 11.24
CA PHE A 71 15.86 -0.38 11.32
C PHE A 71 15.86 -1.32 12.54
N ALA A 72 15.28 -0.89 13.66
CA ALA A 72 15.23 -1.67 14.89
C ALA A 72 14.18 -2.79 14.87
N ASP A 73 13.01 -2.54 14.25
CA ASP A 73 11.93 -3.53 14.16
C ASP A 73 12.34 -4.74 13.28
N GLY A 74 12.89 -4.48 12.09
CA GLY A 74 13.38 -5.56 11.21
C GLY A 74 12.28 -6.49 10.65
N SER A 75 11.01 -6.23 10.96
CA SER A 75 9.86 -6.94 10.39
C SER A 75 9.78 -6.75 8.87
N ALA A 76 9.09 -7.66 8.16
CA ALA A 76 8.94 -7.54 6.71
C ALA A 76 8.25 -6.23 6.28
N PRO A 77 7.18 -5.76 6.94
CA PRO A 77 6.61 -4.42 6.71
C PRO A 77 7.60 -3.27 6.94
N ALA A 78 8.37 -3.30 8.04
CA ALA A 78 9.34 -2.26 8.32
C ALA A 78 10.48 -2.23 7.29
N MET A 79 10.98 -3.41 6.90
CA MET A 79 12.00 -3.55 5.88
C MET A 79 11.51 -3.09 4.50
N ALA A 80 10.23 -3.33 4.18
CA ALA A 80 9.61 -2.83 2.95
C ALA A 80 9.62 -1.29 2.90
N GLN A 81 9.21 -0.63 3.99
CA GLN A 81 9.23 0.84 4.09
C GLN A 81 10.64 1.41 4.07
N LEU A 82 11.58 0.74 4.73
CA LEU A 82 12.98 1.15 4.71
C LEU A 82 13.53 1.11 3.28
N GLN A 83 13.30 0.03 2.55
CA GLN A 83 13.72 -0.10 1.16
C GLN A 83 13.02 0.90 0.23
N TRP A 84 11.73 1.17 0.46
CA TRP A 84 11.00 2.20 -0.26
C TRP A 84 11.68 3.56 -0.11
N ARG A 85 11.98 3.98 1.12
CA ARG A 85 12.69 5.25 1.41
C ARG A 85 14.08 5.29 0.76
N LEU A 86 14.84 4.19 0.86
CA LEU A 86 16.17 4.07 0.25
C LEU A 86 16.13 3.99 -1.28
N GLY A 87 15.01 3.58 -1.86
CA GLY A 87 14.78 3.49 -3.30
C GLY A 87 14.43 4.83 -3.96
N LEU A 88 13.98 5.84 -3.18
CA LEU A 88 13.62 7.15 -3.71
C LEU A 88 14.79 7.87 -4.41
N PRO A 89 16.00 7.97 -3.83
CA PRO A 89 17.11 8.62 -4.53
C PRO A 89 17.51 7.90 -5.83
N PRO A 90 17.74 6.56 -5.86
CA PRO A 90 17.98 5.84 -7.11
C PRO A 90 16.89 6.03 -8.17
N MET A 91 15.63 6.05 -7.74
CA MET A 91 14.49 6.26 -8.63
C MET A 91 14.59 7.60 -9.38
N VAL A 92 14.93 8.70 -8.69
CA VAL A 92 15.12 10.01 -9.32
C VAL A 92 16.23 9.98 -10.37
N PHE A 93 17.37 9.35 -10.07
CA PHE A 93 18.47 9.23 -11.03
C PHE A 93 18.08 8.41 -12.27
N ILE A 94 17.41 7.28 -12.06
CA ILE A 94 16.95 6.39 -13.13
C ILE A 94 15.94 7.12 -14.02
N LEU A 95 14.95 7.79 -13.44
CA LEU A 95 13.96 8.57 -14.21
C LEU A 95 14.59 9.70 -15.00
N THR A 96 15.59 10.39 -14.43
CA THR A 96 16.34 11.43 -15.14
C THR A 96 17.08 10.85 -16.33
N LEU A 97 17.70 9.68 -16.18
CA LEU A 97 18.36 8.96 -17.27
C LEU A 97 17.38 8.54 -18.37
N LEU A 98 16.20 8.03 -18.00
CA LEU A 98 15.13 7.67 -18.93
C LEU A 98 14.58 8.89 -19.68
N ALA A 99 14.42 10.03 -19.00
CA ALA A 99 13.86 11.24 -19.60
C ALA A 99 14.78 11.85 -20.69
N MET A 100 16.11 11.71 -20.55
CA MET A 100 17.09 12.30 -21.46
C MET A 100 16.91 11.88 -22.94
N PRO A 101 16.84 10.59 -23.32
CA PRO A 101 16.60 10.19 -24.71
C PRO A 101 15.17 10.49 -25.19
N LEU A 102 14.18 10.56 -24.29
CA LEU A 102 12.79 10.88 -24.64
C LEU A 102 12.56 12.38 -24.90
N SER A 103 13.38 13.26 -24.32
CA SER A 103 13.24 14.72 -24.49
C SER A 103 13.55 15.20 -25.92
N ARG A 104 14.34 14.45 -26.70
CA ARG A 104 14.65 14.80 -28.08
C ARG A 104 13.43 14.57 -28.98
N VAL A 105 12.65 15.62 -29.21
CA VAL A 105 11.52 15.60 -30.16
C VAL A 105 12.00 16.04 -31.54
N ASN A 106 11.62 15.29 -32.58
CA ASN A 106 11.81 15.76 -33.95
C ASN A 106 10.79 16.89 -34.21
N PRO A 107 11.15 18.01 -34.88
CA PRO A 107 10.26 19.16 -35.07
C PRO A 107 8.90 18.84 -35.71
N ARG A 108 8.78 17.68 -36.36
CA ARG A 108 7.59 17.18 -37.06
C ARG A 108 6.71 16.25 -36.21
N GLN A 109 7.20 15.79 -35.07
CA GLN A 109 6.42 15.05 -34.07
C GLN A 109 6.02 16.05 -32.99
N GLY A 110 4.72 16.24 -32.76
CA GLY A 110 4.22 17.20 -31.77
C GLY A 110 4.90 17.01 -30.42
N ARG A 111 5.12 18.12 -29.68
CA ARG A 111 5.85 18.16 -28.39
C ARG A 111 5.38 17.11 -27.38
N PHE A 112 4.13 16.65 -27.48
CA PHE A 112 3.50 15.68 -26.58
C PHE A 112 3.65 14.21 -27.00
N ALA A 113 4.09 13.91 -28.23
CA ALA A 113 4.17 12.54 -28.74
C ALA A 113 5.12 11.64 -27.93
N LYS A 114 6.15 12.23 -27.30
CA LYS A 114 7.09 11.53 -26.41
C LYS A 114 6.80 11.67 -24.92
N LEU A 115 5.84 12.52 -24.53
CA LEU A 115 5.42 12.63 -23.13
C LEU A 115 4.62 11.42 -22.69
N LEU A 116 3.73 10.91 -23.54
CA LEU A 116 2.94 9.72 -23.23
C LEU A 116 3.78 8.48 -22.88
N PRO A 117 4.79 8.07 -23.67
CA PRO A 117 5.65 6.94 -23.29
C PRO A 117 6.51 7.23 -22.06
N ALA A 118 6.92 8.48 -21.81
CA ALA A 118 7.66 8.84 -20.59
C ALA A 118 6.78 8.66 -19.34
N ILE A 119 5.55 9.15 -19.39
CA ILE A 119 4.56 9.01 -18.32
C ILE A 119 4.25 7.53 -18.10
N PHE A 120 4.07 6.76 -19.18
CA PHE A 120 3.83 5.32 -19.07
C PHE A 120 4.98 4.59 -18.37
N LEU A 121 6.23 4.89 -18.72
CA LEU A 121 7.41 4.33 -18.03
C LEU A 121 7.44 4.71 -16.55
N TYR A 122 7.13 5.97 -16.22
CA TYR A 122 7.05 6.42 -14.83
C TYR A 122 5.96 5.68 -14.04
N VAL A 123 4.74 5.62 -14.58
CA VAL A 123 3.61 4.93 -13.94
C VAL A 123 3.93 3.45 -13.77
N ALA A 124 4.44 2.79 -14.82
CA ALA A 124 4.83 1.38 -14.74
C ALA A 124 5.89 1.15 -13.66
N TYR A 125 6.88 2.04 -13.55
CA TYR A 125 7.92 1.94 -12.54
C TYR A 125 7.36 2.10 -11.12
N LEU A 126 6.59 3.17 -10.89
CA LEU A 126 5.97 3.44 -9.60
C LEU A 126 5.01 2.32 -9.19
N SER A 127 4.17 1.85 -10.11
CA SER A 127 3.24 0.74 -9.85
C SER A 127 3.98 -0.54 -9.46
N LEU A 128 5.11 -0.87 -10.11
CA LEU A 128 5.91 -2.03 -9.74
C LEU A 128 6.54 -1.89 -8.34
N LEU A 129 7.04 -0.70 -7.99
CA LEU A 129 7.60 -0.46 -6.67
C LEU A 129 6.54 -0.53 -5.57
N LEU A 130 5.34 0.02 -5.81
CA LEU A 130 4.21 -0.08 -4.88
C LEU A 130 3.71 -1.53 -4.73
N ALA A 131 3.65 -2.28 -5.82
CA ALA A 131 3.33 -3.70 -5.78
C ALA A 131 4.38 -4.51 -5.00
N ALA A 132 5.67 -4.18 -5.16
CA ALA A 132 6.74 -4.78 -4.39
C ALA A 132 6.68 -4.40 -2.90
N LEU A 133 6.36 -3.14 -2.58
CA LEU A 133 6.18 -2.68 -1.19
C LEU A 133 5.15 -3.56 -0.48
N ASP A 134 3.99 -3.71 -1.11
CA ASP A 134 2.87 -4.49 -0.60
C ASP A 134 3.18 -6.00 -0.53
N ALA A 135 3.86 -6.54 -1.54
CA ALA A 135 4.28 -7.94 -1.57
C ALA A 135 5.33 -8.27 -0.49
N ILE A 136 6.30 -7.39 -0.26
CA ILE A 136 7.31 -7.53 0.79
C ILE A 136 6.64 -7.41 2.16
N ALA A 137 5.76 -6.41 2.35
CA ALA A 137 5.07 -6.20 3.62
C ALA A 137 4.23 -7.40 4.05
N ARG A 138 3.60 -8.11 3.11
CA ARG A 138 2.87 -9.37 3.38
C ARG A 138 3.75 -10.62 3.42
N GLY A 139 5.06 -10.51 3.20
CA GLY A 139 6.01 -11.62 3.20
C GLY A 139 5.93 -12.52 1.94
N ALA A 140 5.21 -12.11 0.90
CA ALA A 140 5.11 -12.86 -0.36
C ALA A 140 6.37 -12.69 -1.25
N TRP A 141 7.19 -11.66 -0.98
CA TRP A 141 8.44 -11.39 -1.67
C TRP A 141 9.59 -11.29 -0.66
N PRO A 142 10.77 -11.89 -0.95
CA PRO A 142 11.89 -11.87 -0.03
C PRO A 142 12.42 -10.45 0.21
N THR A 143 12.58 -10.08 1.48
CA THR A 143 13.17 -8.81 1.90
C THR A 143 14.63 -8.66 1.44
N THR A 144 15.37 -9.76 1.30
CA THR A 144 16.78 -9.75 0.84
C THR A 144 16.93 -9.27 -0.59
N LEU A 145 16.01 -9.69 -1.47
CA LEU A 145 16.00 -9.26 -2.86
C LEU A 145 15.36 -7.88 -2.99
N GLY A 146 14.26 -7.67 -2.27
CA GLY A 146 13.67 -6.36 -2.10
C GLY A 146 13.20 -5.73 -3.40
N MET A 147 13.27 -4.39 -3.45
CA MET A 147 12.91 -3.59 -4.63
C MET A 147 14.06 -3.45 -5.66
N TRP A 148 15.27 -3.87 -5.32
CA TRP A 148 16.48 -3.64 -6.13
C TRP A 148 16.43 -4.19 -7.56
N PRO A 149 15.85 -5.38 -7.85
CA PRO A 149 15.71 -5.86 -9.21
C PRO A 149 14.91 -4.93 -10.12
N ILE A 150 13.92 -4.23 -9.55
CA ILE A 150 13.09 -3.27 -10.29
C ILE A 150 13.94 -2.04 -10.66
N HIS A 151 14.70 -1.49 -9.70
CA HIS A 151 15.65 -0.41 -9.99
C HIS A 151 16.66 -0.82 -11.08
N ALA A 152 17.24 -2.01 -10.96
CA ALA A 152 18.19 -2.54 -11.93
C ALA A 152 17.59 -2.69 -13.34
N ALA A 153 16.37 -3.21 -13.45
CA ALA A 153 15.69 -3.37 -14.73
C ALA A 153 15.45 -2.01 -15.43
N PHE A 154 14.93 -1.02 -14.72
CA PHE A 154 14.70 0.32 -15.28
C PHE A 154 16.00 1.06 -15.58
N LEU A 155 17.06 0.87 -14.78
CA LEU A 155 18.38 1.40 -15.05
C LEU A 155 18.94 0.83 -16.37
N VAL A 156 18.85 -0.48 -16.57
CA VAL A 156 19.27 -1.14 -17.82
C VAL A 156 18.50 -0.60 -19.02
N ILE A 157 17.18 -0.44 -18.90
CA ILE A 157 16.36 0.17 -19.95
C ILE A 157 16.86 1.58 -20.28
N GLY A 158 17.05 2.44 -19.27
CA GLY A 158 17.53 3.80 -19.44
C GLY A 158 18.91 3.86 -20.12
N LEU A 159 19.83 2.99 -19.71
CA LEU A 159 21.16 2.87 -20.33
C LEU A 159 21.06 2.42 -21.78
N LEU A 160 20.30 1.37 -22.09
CA LEU A 160 20.10 0.88 -23.45
C LEU A 160 19.48 1.94 -24.36
N MET A 161 18.50 2.70 -23.87
CA MET A 161 17.89 3.80 -24.61
C MET A 161 18.90 4.91 -24.91
N THR A 162 19.72 5.27 -23.91
CA THR A 162 20.74 6.31 -24.05
C THR A 162 21.82 5.90 -25.05
N LEU A 163 22.32 4.66 -24.96
CA LEU A 163 23.30 4.10 -25.89
C LEU A 163 22.77 4.06 -27.33
N ARG A 164 21.51 3.63 -27.54
CA ARG A 164 20.87 3.65 -28.86
C ARG A 164 20.71 5.08 -29.38
N ALA A 165 20.33 6.03 -28.52
CA ALA A 165 20.16 7.43 -28.89
C ALA A 165 21.48 8.12 -29.24
N GLN A 166 22.61 7.69 -28.65
CA GLN A 166 23.95 8.15 -29.03
C GLN A 166 24.40 7.58 -30.37
N ARG A 167 24.24 6.27 -30.60
CA ARG A 167 24.60 5.63 -31.89
C ARG A 167 23.87 6.25 -33.08
N LYS A 168 22.59 6.59 -32.91
CA LYS A 168 21.80 7.24 -33.97
C LYS A 168 22.26 8.69 -34.26
N GLY A 169 22.91 9.36 -33.30
CA GLY A 169 23.46 10.71 -33.48
C GLY A 169 24.82 10.75 -34.16
N MET A 170 25.58 9.64 -34.16
CA MET A 170 26.92 9.55 -34.80
C MET A 170 26.86 9.05 -36.26
N SER A 171 25.69 8.63 -36.74
CA SER A 171 25.49 8.03 -38.07
C SER A 171 24.66 8.92 -39.01
N GLY A 172 24.49 10.20 -38.67
CA GLY A 172 23.71 11.17 -39.45
C GLY A 172 24.51 12.43 -39.75
#